data_AF-I4D229-F1
#
_entry.id   AF-I4D229-F1
#
_cell.length_a   1.000
_cell.length_b   1.000
_cell.length_c   1.000
_cell.angle_alpha   90.00
_cell.angle_beta   90.00
_cell.angle_gamma   90.00
#
_symmetry.space_group_name_H-M   'P 1'
#
loop_
_entity.id
_entity.type
_entity.pdbx_description
1 polymer ?
#
loop_
_entity_poly.entity_id
_entity_poly.type
_entity_poly.pdbx_seq_one_letter_code
_entity_poly.pdbx_strand_id
1 'polypeptide(L)' 'MSEISDLIKQIEELRANLIKIKEGKSYTDPEVISASQRLDEALDKYQEMTIEKSENAQKN' A
#
# COMPACT_ATOMS: atom_id res chain seq x y z
N MET A 1 -11.74 13.27 -6.56
CA MET A 1 -11.56 12.08 -5.69
C MET A 1 -10.67 12.50 -4.53
N SER A 2 -10.83 11.91 -3.35
CA SER A 2 -9.99 12.27 -2.19
C SER A 2 -8.61 11.62 -2.31
N GLU A 3 -7.58 12.24 -1.73
CA GLU A 3 -6.21 11.68 -1.72
C GLU A 3 -6.17 10.24 -1.18
N ILE A 4 -7.02 9.93 -0.18
CA ILE A 4 -7.19 8.57 0.33
C ILE A 4 -7.73 7.61 -0.73
N SER A 5 -8.72 8.05 -1.52
CA SER A 5 -9.28 7.22 -2.59
C SER A 5 -8.26 6.90 -3.67
N ASP A 6 -7.35 7.83 -3.98
CA ASP A 6 -6.30 7.61 -4.96
C ASP A 6 -5.19 6.70 -4.40
N LEU A 7 -4.86 6.84 -3.11
CA LEU A 7 -3.94 5.94 -2.42
C LEU A 7 -4.47 4.50 -2.34
N ILE A 8 -5.78 4.32 -2.07
CA ILE A 8 -6.41 2.98 -2.09
C ILE A 8 -6.27 2.34 -3.46
N LYS A 9 -6.47 3.09 -4.55
CA LYS A 9 -6.28 2.55 -5.91
C LYS A 9 -4.85 2.12 -6.16
N GLN A 10 -3.89 2.94 -5.73
CA GLN A 10 -2.47 2.61 -5.85
C GLN A 10 -2.12 1.32 -5.09
N ILE A 11 -2.66 1.13 -3.88
CA ILE A 11 -2.50 -0.10 -3.10
C ILE A 11 -3.05 -1.30 -3.87
N GLU A 12 -4.24 -1.21 -4.43
CA GLU A 12 -4.84 -2.32 -5.20
C GLU A 12 -4.03 -2.65 -6.46
N GLU A 13 -3.51 -1.65 -7.17
CA GLU A 13 -2.62 -1.85 -8.31
C GLU A 13 -1.32 -2.55 -7.91
N LEU A 14 -0.70 -2.12 -6.79
CA LEU A 14 0.52 -2.74 -6.26
C LEU A 14 0.27 -4.18 -5.81
N ARG A 15 -0.86 -4.47 -5.16
CA ARG A 15 -1.27 -5.84 -4.78
C ARG A 15 -1.43 -6.74 -6.00
N ALA A 16 -2.13 -6.27 -7.04
CA ALA A 16 -2.31 -7.03 -8.28
C ALA A 16 -0.98 -7.30 -8.98
N ASN A 17 -0.07 -6.32 -8.99
CA ASN A 17 1.27 -6.47 -9.56
C ASN A 17 2.13 -7.45 -8.77
N LEU A 18 2.11 -7.40 -7.43
CA LEU A 18 2.85 -8.34 -6.59
C LEU A 18 2.39 -9.78 -6.84
N ILE A 19 1.08 -10.02 -6.95
CA ILE A 19 0.53 -11.36 -7.27
C ILE A 19 1.12 -11.89 -8.59
N LYS A 20 1.15 -11.05 -9.63
CA LYS A 20 1.72 -11.41 -10.94
C LYS A 20 3.23 -11.65 -10.86
N ILE A 21 3.97 -10.78 -10.19
CA ILE A 21 5.44 -10.88 -10.05
C ILE A 21 5.83 -12.14 -9.29
N LYS A 22 5.06 -12.48 -8.24
CA LYS A 22 5.31 -13.67 -7.40
C LYS A 22 4.98 -14.98 -8.10
N GLU A 23 4.19 -14.97 -9.17
CA GLU A 23 3.82 -16.19 -9.89
C GLU A 23 5.07 -16.91 -10.44
N GLY A 24 5.30 -18.14 -9.97
CA GLY A 24 6.49 -18.92 -10.32
C GLY A 24 7.79 -18.48 -9.63
N LYS A 25 7.77 -17.51 -8.70
CA LYS A 25 8.95 -17.03 -7.96
C LYS A 25 8.88 -17.33 -6.47
N SER A 26 10.06 -17.39 -5.83
CA SER A 26 10.17 -17.45 -4.37
C SER A 26 9.80 -16.10 -3.76
N TYR A 27 9.30 -16.09 -2.52
CA TYR A 27 9.13 -14.85 -1.75
C TYR A 27 10.45 -14.12 -1.48
N THR A 28 11.58 -14.84 -1.53
CA THR A 28 12.93 -14.27 -1.39
C THR A 28 13.52 -13.79 -2.71
N ASP A 29 12.79 -13.92 -3.82
CA ASP A 29 13.23 -13.39 -5.09
C ASP A 29 13.37 -11.85 -5.00
N PRO A 30 14.48 -11.25 -5.46
CA PRO A 30 14.70 -9.81 -5.33
C PRO A 30 13.58 -8.95 -5.93
N GLU A 31 12.94 -9.41 -7.00
CA GLU A 31 11.83 -8.70 -7.65
C GLU A 31 10.55 -8.77 -6.81
N VAL A 32 10.29 -9.92 -6.18
CA VAL A 32 9.17 -10.11 -5.25
C VAL A 32 9.37 -9.27 -3.98
N ILE A 33 10.60 -9.22 -3.45
CA ILE A 33 10.94 -8.37 -2.30
C ILE A 33 10.72 -6.90 -2.65
N SER A 34 11.25 -6.44 -3.78
CA SER A 34 11.12 -5.05 -4.21
C SER A 34 9.65 -4.66 -4.42
N ALA A 35 8.84 -5.54 -5.01
CA ALA A 35 7.42 -5.31 -5.18
C ALA A 35 6.66 -5.27 -3.84
N SER A 36 7.04 -6.13 -2.89
CA SER A 36 6.47 -6.16 -1.54
C SER A 36 6.78 -4.87 -0.77
N GLN A 37 8.02 -4.39 -0.82
CA GLN A 37 8.44 -3.15 -0.15
C GLN A 37 7.66 -1.93 -0.66
N ARG A 38 7.41 -1.83 -1.98
CA ARG A 38 6.59 -0.74 -2.54
C ARG A 38 5.14 -0.80 -2.06
N LEU A 39 4.59 -2.00 -1.92
CA LEU A 39 3.24 -2.19 -1.37
C LEU A 39 3.20 -1.77 0.10
N ASP A 40 4.19 -2.16 0.89
CA ASP A 40 4.30 -1.80 2.30
C ASP A 40 4.40 -0.27 2.49
N GLU A 41 5.25 0.42 1.71
CA GLU A 41 5.34 1.89 1.75
C GLU A 41 3.99 2.58 1.50
N ALA A 42 3.19 2.07 0.57
CA ALA A 42 1.86 2.61 0.27
C ALA A 42 0.86 2.35 1.41
N LEU A 43 0.94 1.17 2.05
CA LEU A 43 0.12 0.80 3.20
C LEU A 43 0.48 1.65 4.43
N ASP A 44 1.76 1.89 4.69
CA ASP A 44 2.24 2.74 5.78
C ASP A 44 1.70 4.15 5.64
N LYS A 45 1.80 4.73 4.43
CA LYS A 45 1.22 6.05 4.14
C LYS A 45 -0.29 6.09 4.35
N TYR A 46 -1.01 5.02 3.99
CA TYR A 46 -2.45 4.94 4.23
C TYR A 46 -2.75 4.92 5.73
N GLN A 47 -1.98 4.14 6.49
CA GLN A 47 -2.11 4.07 7.94
C GLN A 47 -1.89 5.46 8.58
N GLU A 48 -0.84 6.19 8.21
CA GLU A 48 -0.57 7.55 8.68
C GLU A 48 -1.78 8.48 8.41
N MET A 49 -2.28 8.51 7.17
CA MET A 49 -3.41 9.37 6.79
C MET A 49 -4.71 9.02 7.53
N THR A 50 -4.93 7.75 7.87
CA THR A 50 -6.11 7.33 8.63
C THR A 50 -6.01 7.68 10.11
N ILE A 51 -4.82 7.55 10.71
CA ILE A 51 -4.55 7.99 12.08
C ILE A 51 -4.76 9.51 12.18
N GLU A 52 -4.13 10.31 11.32
CA GLU A 52 -4.26 11.77 11.30
C GLU A 52 -5.72 12.22 11.20
N LYS A 53 -6.52 11.56 10.36
CA LYS A 53 -7.95 11.87 10.23
C LYS A 53 -8.75 11.51 11.48
N SER A 54 -8.41 10.39 12.14
CA SER A 54 -9.08 9.99 13.38
C SER A 54 -8.78 10.95 14.52
N GLU A 55 -7.53 11.44 14.63
CA GLU A 55 -7.12 12.39 15.66
C GLU A 55 -7.72 13.78 15.42
N ASN A 56 -7.82 14.21 14.15
CA ASN A 56 -8.45 15.49 13.80
C ASN A 56 -9.98 15.47 13.96
N ALA A 57 -10.61 14.30 13.86
CA ALA A 57 -12.05 14.14 14.11
C ALA A 57 -12.43 14.22 15.60
N GLN A 58 -11.50 13.95 16.52
CA GLN A 58 -11.72 14.02 17.97
C GLN A 58 -11.47 15.41 18.58
N LYS A 59 -10.89 16.34 17.81
CA LYS A 59 -10.58 17.72 18.24
C LYS A 59 -11.63 18.76 17.84
N ASN A 60 -12.68 18.36 17.13
CA ASN A 60 -13.78 19.21 16.66
C ASN A 60 -15.10 18.80 17.33
#